data_AF-A0A831RL80-F1
#
_entry.id   AF-A0A831RL80-F1
#
_cell.length_a   1.000
_cell.length_b   1.000
_cell.length_c   1.000
_cell.angle_alpha   90.00
_cell.angle_beta   90.00
_cell.angle_gamma   90.00
#
_symmetry.space_group_name_H-M   'P 1'
#
loop_
_entity.id
_entity.type
_entity.pdbx_description
1 polymer ?
#
loop_
_entity_poly.entity_id
_entity_poly.type
_entity_poly.pdbx_seq_one_letter_code
_entity_poly.pdbx_strand_id
1 'polypeptide(L)' 'MTIIEDTLDPRSDRYRANRAAMEAVVDDLRRTVERIGQGGSERARQRHLERGKLLPRERVRLLLDDGSPFLELSQLAA' A
#
# COMPACT_ATOMS: atom_id res chain seq x y z
N MET A 1 -6.13 -17.42 -31.58
CA MET A 1 -5.66 -16.82 -30.30
C MET A 1 -4.58 -17.74 -29.77
N THR A 2 -3.34 -17.27 -29.66
CA THR A 2 -2.23 -18.07 -29.14
C THR A 2 -2.31 -18.11 -27.61
N ILE A 3 -2.50 -19.31 -27.06
CA ILE A 3 -2.57 -19.55 -25.62
C ILE A 3 -1.14 -19.72 -25.10
N ILE A 4 -0.84 -19.12 -23.95
CA ILE A 4 0.40 -19.39 -23.22
C ILE A 4 0.16 -20.64 -22.37
N GLU A 5 0.96 -21.68 -22.59
CA GLU A 5 0.95 -22.88 -21.75
C GLU A 5 1.70 -22.61 -20.45
N ASP A 6 1.00 -22.73 -19.32
CA ASP A 6 1.60 -22.61 -17.99
C ASP A 6 2.18 -23.95 -17.55
N THR A 7 3.46 -23.93 -17.16
CA THR A 7 4.21 -25.11 -16.68
C THR A 7 4.47 -25.04 -15.18
N LEU A 8 3.95 -24.03 -14.49
CA LEU A 8 4.12 -23.84 -13.06
C LEU A 8 3.30 -24.87 -12.27
N ASP A 9 3.92 -25.52 -11.30
CA ASP A 9 3.22 -26.34 -10.29
C ASP A 9 3.09 -25.55 -8.97
N PRO A 10 1.89 -25.05 -8.61
CA PRO A 10 1.64 -24.34 -7.36
C PRO A 10 1.81 -25.20 -6.10
N ARG A 11 1.89 -26.53 -6.24
CA ARG A 11 2.08 -27.47 -5.12
C ARG A 11 3.53 -27.92 -4.95
N SER A 12 4.44 -27.44 -5.78
CA SER A 12 5.87 -27.73 -5.63
C SER A 12 6.48 -27.00 -4.43
N ASP A 13 7.51 -27.59 -3.82
CA ASP A 13 8.27 -26.93 -2.73
C ASP A 13 8.92 -25.63 -3.20
N ARG A 14 9.43 -25.61 -4.45
CA ARG A 14 10.02 -24.42 -5.06
C ARG A 14 9.01 -23.28 -5.16
N TYR A 15 7.78 -23.56 -5.59
CA TYR A 15 6.73 -22.54 -5.64
C TYR A 15 6.42 -21.99 -4.24
N ARG A 16 6.26 -22.87 -3.24
CA ARG A 16 6.03 -22.45 -1.85
C ARG A 16 7.15 -21.56 -1.32
N ALA A 17 8.40 -21.92 -1.56
CA ALA A 17 9.56 -21.14 -1.13
C ALA A 17 9.60 -19.76 -1.80
N ASN A 18 9.39 -19.69 -3.12
CA ASN A 18 9.34 -18.43 -3.87
C ASN A 18 8.19 -17.53 -3.41
N ARG A 19 7.01 -18.13 -3.18
CA ARG A 19 5.84 -17.42 -2.68
C ARG A 19 6.13 -16.82 -1.29
N ALA A 20 6.68 -17.60 -0.37
CA ALA A 20 7.01 -17.12 0.98
C ALA A 20 8.03 -15.97 0.95
N ALA A 21 9.06 -16.06 0.10
CA ALA A 21 10.03 -14.99 -0.08
C ALA A 21 9.40 -13.70 -0.64
N MET A 22 8.49 -13.84 -1.61
CA MET A 22 7.77 -12.70 -2.19
C MET A 22 6.80 -12.07 -1.18
N GLU A 23 6.04 -12.88 -0.44
CA GLU A 23 5.12 -12.40 0.60
C GLU A 23 5.88 -11.59 1.66
N ALA A 24 7.07 -12.04 2.08
CA ALA A 24 7.88 -11.32 3.05
C ALA A 24 8.25 -9.90 2.61
N VAL A 25 8.66 -9.70 1.35
CA VAL A 25 9.02 -8.37 0.82
C VAL A 25 7.79 -7.50 0.55
N VAL A 26 6.67 -8.09 0.13
CA VAL A 26 5.40 -7.37 -0.06
C VAL A 26 4.87 -6.88 1.28
N ASP A 27 4.96 -7.69 2.33
CA ASP A 27 4.51 -7.29 3.65
C ASP A 27 5.39 -6.19 4.24
N ASP A 28 6.70 -6.21 3.98
CA ASP A 28 7.59 -5.13 4.38
C ASP A 28 7.27 -3.81 3.66
N LEU A 29 7.01 -3.87 2.36
CA LEU A 29 6.53 -2.73 1.58
C LEU A 29 5.23 -2.17 2.17
N ARG A 30 4.24 -3.02 2.47
CA ARG A 30 2.96 -2.61 3.05
C ARG A 30 3.14 -1.90 4.39
N ARG A 31 3.94 -2.47 5.30
CA ARG A 31 4.25 -1.84 6.60
C ARG A 31 4.94 -0.48 6.43
N THR A 32 5.87 -0.38 5.48
CA THR A 32 6.58 0.86 5.19
C THR A 32 5.64 1.93 4.65
N VAL A 33 4.79 1.58 3.68
CA VAL A 33 3.78 2.48 3.11
C VAL A 33 2.76 2.90 4.16
N GLU A 34 2.30 2.00 5.03
CA GLU A 34 1.40 2.32 6.13
C GLU A 34 2.01 3.35 7.08
N ARG A 35 3.29 3.17 7.45
CA ARG A 35 4.03 4.12 8.28
C ARG A 35 4.18 5.49 7.61
N ILE A 36 4.56 5.53 6.33
CA ILE A 36 4.63 6.78 5.55
C ILE A 36 3.25 7.41 5.41
N GLY A 37 2.21 6.58 5.31
CA GLY A 37 0.81 6.98 5.22
C GLY A 37 0.34 7.81 6.41
N GLN A 38 0.95 7.63 7.58
CA GLN A 38 0.70 8.47 8.74
C GLN A 38 1.19 9.92 8.55
N GLY A 39 2.11 10.19 7.62
CA GLY A 39 2.63 11.53 7.34
C GLY A 39 3.63 12.00 8.41
N GLY A 40 3.52 13.27 8.81
CA GLY A 40 4.41 13.89 9.80
C GLY A 40 4.30 13.27 11.19
N SER A 41 5.10 13.76 12.15
CA SER A 41 5.07 13.26 13.53
C SER A 41 3.70 13.35 14.18
N GLU A 42 3.43 12.48 15.16
CA GLU A 42 2.15 12.46 15.90
C GLU A 42 1.75 13.85 16.43
N ARG A 43 2.71 14.57 17.01
CA ARG A 43 2.49 15.95 17.48
C ARG A 43 2.08 16.91 16.37
N ALA A 44 2.63 16.77 15.17
CA ALA A 44 2.25 17.60 14.03
C ALA A 44 0.83 17.26 13.54
N ARG A 45 0.46 15.98 13.54
CA ARG A 45 -0.91 15.52 13.20
C ARG A 45 -1.94 16.05 14.17
N GLN A 46 -1.71 15.88 15.48
CA GLN A 46 -2.61 16.36 16.53
C GLN A 46 -2.83 17.87 16.42
N ARG A 47 -1.76 18.66 16.26
CA ARG A 47 -1.88 20.11 16.03
C ARG A 47 -2.68 20.46 14.77
N HIS A 48 -2.65 19.63 13.74
CA HIS A 48 -3.45 19.84 12.54
C HIS A 48 -4.94 19.62 12.81
N LEU A 49 -5.25 18.54 13.53
CA LEU A 49 -6.62 18.17 13.93
C LEU A 49 -7.22 19.16 14.95
N GLU A 50 -6.44 19.59 15.95
CA GLU A 50 -6.84 20.61 16.94
C GLU A 50 -7.27 21.93 16.30
N ARG A 51 -6.75 22.23 15.10
CA ARG A 51 -7.12 23.42 14.32
C ARG A 51 -8.38 23.20 13.46
N GLY A 52 -9.08 22.07 13.64
CA GLY A 52 -10.23 21.68 12.83
C GLY A 52 -9.88 21.34 11.37
N LYS A 53 -8.61 21.06 11.07
CA LYS A 53 -8.17 20.73 9.70
C LYS A 53 -8.06 19.23 9.51
N LEU A 54 -8.53 18.76 8.37
CA LEU A 54 -8.30 17.39 7.89
C LEU A 54 -6.82 17.15 7.55
N LEU A 55 -6.35 15.93 7.77
CA LEU A 55 -5.06 15.45 7.27
C LEU A 55 -5.07 15.33 5.74
N PRO A 56 -3.91 15.42 5.06
CA PRO A 56 -3.86 15.39 3.60
C PRO A 56 -4.56 14.18 2.96
N ARG A 57 -4.32 12.96 3.47
CA ARG A 57 -4.95 11.73 2.97
C ARG A 57 -6.45 11.67 3.25
N GLU A 58 -6.92 12.28 4.33
CA GLU A 58 -8.35 12.38 4.62
C GLU A 58 -9.04 13.30 3.61
N ARG A 59 -8.38 14.39 3.18
CA ARG A 59 -8.90 15.27 2.12
C ARG A 59 -9.03 14.53 0.79
N VAL A 60 -8.01 13.74 0.42
CA VAL A 60 -8.07 12.92 -0.80
C VAL A 60 -9.23 11.92 -0.69
N ARG A 61 -9.35 11.22 0.44
CA ARG A 61 -10.43 10.24 0.66
C ARG A 61 -11.83 10.86 0.54
N LEU A 62 -12.05 12.08 1.05
CA LEU A 62 -13.35 12.76 0.95
C LEU A 62 -13.59 13.41 -0.42
N LEU A 63 -12.55 13.57 -1.23
CA LEU A 63 -12.64 14.11 -2.59
C LEU A 63 -13.01 13.02 -3.61
N LEU A 64 -12.59 11.78 -3.35
CA LEU A 64 -12.86 10.65 -4.23
C LEU A 64 -14.30 10.17 -4.09
N ASP A 65 -14.85 9.65 -5.18
CA ASP A 65 -16.15 8.97 -5.15
C ASP A 65 -16.07 7.70 -4.30
N ASP A 66 -17.12 7.40 -3.55
CA ASP A 66 -17.19 6.21 -2.71
C ASP A 66 -17.01 4.93 -3.53
N GLY A 67 -16.04 4.10 -3.14
CA GLY A 67 -15.71 2.85 -3.82
C GLY A 67 -14.89 3.01 -5.10
N SER A 68 -14.53 4.23 -5.51
CA SER A 68 -13.64 4.43 -6.65
C SER A 68 -12.23 3.87 -6.38
N PRO A 69 -11.59 3.21 -7.35
CA PRO A 69 -10.22 2.80 -7.21
C PRO A 69 -9.29 4.02 -7.20
N PHE A 70 -8.27 3.98 -6.35
CA PHE A 70 -7.25 5.01 -6.27
C PHE A 70 -5.86 4.41 -6.44
N LEU A 71 -5.13 4.88 -7.46
CA LEU A 71 -3.74 4.50 -7.71
C LEU A 71 -2.81 5.61 -7.23
N GLU A 72 -2.15 5.38 -6.11
CA GLU A 72 -1.19 6.34 -5.55
C GLU A 72 0.17 6.25 -6.25
N LEU A 73 0.80 7.40 -6.49
CA LEU A 73 2.10 7.50 -7.15
C LEU A 73 3.20 7.81 -6.14
N SER A 74 4.34 7.12 -6.29
CA SER A 74 5.60 7.44 -5.59
C SER A 74 5.49 7.50 -4.06
N GLN A 75 4.81 6.52 -3.44
CA GLN A 75 4.58 6.44 -1.99
C GLN A 75 5.85 6.47 -1.11
N LEU A 76 7.01 6.16 -1.68
CA LEU A 76 8.29 6.09 -0.97
C LEU A 76 9.17 7.34 -1.17
N ALA A 77 8.66 8.39 -1.82
CA ALA A 77 9.40 9.64 -1.99
C ALA A 77 9.65 10.35 -0.63
N ALA A 78 10.83 10.96 -0.50
CA ALA A 78 11.29 11.68 0.70
C ALA A 78 11.44 13.19 0.44
#